data_AF-A0AA86PAQ9-F1
#
_entry.id   AF-A0AA86PAQ9-F1
#
_cell.length_a   1.000
_cell.length_b   1.000
_cell.length_c   1.000
_cell.angle_alpha   90.00
_cell.angle_beta   90.00
_cell.angle_gamma   90.00
#
_symmetry.space_group_name_H-M   'P 1'
#
loop_
_entity.id
_entity.type
_entity.pdbx_description
1 polymer ?
#
loop_
_entity_poly.entity_id
_entity_poly.type
_entity_poly.pdbx_seq_one_letter_code
_entity_poly.pdbx_strand_id
1 'polypeptide(L)'
;MQKQIVQALQANYVLLHQIHLQKHINRFVINKQKQQHIRKTDKWSQEEDQLMDIAILIYGENVTAISQYVASKSQAQVYQRLRYLRERRQRKLDKQLL
;
A
#
# COMPACT_ATOMS: atom_id res chain seq x y z
N MET A 1 25.93 -28.69 29.67
CA MET A 1 26.31 -27.26 29.55
C MET A 1 26.16 -26.68 28.14
N GLN A 2 26.43 -27.40 27.05
CA GLN A 2 26.35 -26.83 25.68
C GLN A 2 24.94 -26.45 25.17
N LYS A 3 23.87 -27.13 25.61
CA LYS A 3 22.48 -26.86 25.13
C LYS A 3 21.95 -25.47 25.52
N GLN A 4 22.36 -24.94 26.67
CA GLN A 4 21.93 -23.61 27.14
C GLN A 4 22.58 -22.48 26.33
N ILE A 5 23.84 -22.66 25.91
CA ILE A 5 24.58 -21.68 25.11
C ILE A 5 23.99 -21.59 23.69
N VAL A 6 23.63 -22.73 23.09
CA VAL A 6 22.98 -22.75 21.76
C VAL A 6 21.59 -22.12 21.80
N GLN A 7 20.80 -22.37 22.85
CA GLN A 7 19.49 -21.72 23.02
C GLN A 7 19.63 -20.20 23.21
N ALA A 8 20.63 -19.74 23.96
CA ALA A 8 20.91 -18.31 24.13
C ALA A 8 21.36 -17.63 22.83
N LEU A 9 22.16 -18.32 21.99
CA LEU A 9 22.56 -17.82 20.67
C LEU A 9 21.39 -17.77 19.68
N GLN A 10 20.51 -18.79 19.70
CA GLN A 10 19.29 -18.82 18.89
C GLN A 10 18.34 -17.67 19.27
N ALA A 11 18.17 -17.41 20.57
CA ALA A 11 17.35 -16.33 21.08
C ALA A 11 17.90 -14.94 20.69
N ASN A 12 19.22 -14.74 20.73
CA ASN A 12 19.86 -13.49 20.29
C ASN A 12 19.67 -13.23 18.79
N TYR A 13 19.73 -14.28 17.96
CA TYR A 13 19.48 -14.16 16.52
C TYR A 13 18.04 -13.74 16.20
N VAL A 14 17.05 -14.34 16.88
CA VAL A 14 15.62 -14.01 16.72
C VAL A 14 15.32 -12.59 17.19
N LEU A 15 15.91 -12.16 18.31
CA LEU A 15 15.72 -10.81 18.86
C LEU A 15 16.27 -9.73 17.91
N LEU A 16 17.45 -9.97 17.32
CA LEU A 16 18.05 -9.08 16.31
C LEU A 16 17.22 -9.01 15.02
N HIS A 17 16.66 -10.14 14.57
CA HIS A 17 15.76 -10.18 13.41
C HIS A 17 14.44 -9.43 13.68
N GLN A 18 13.88 -9.56 14.88
CA GLN A 18 12.65 -8.86 15.29
C GLN A 18 12.87 -7.35 15.42
N ILE A 19 14.02 -6.91 15.93
CA ILE A 19 14.42 -5.49 15.99
C ILE A 19 14.65 -4.91 14.58
N HIS A 20 15.20 -5.70 13.63
CA HIS A 20 15.40 -5.28 12.24
C HIS A 20 14.06 -5.06 11.51
N LEU A 21 13.10 -5.97 11.68
CA LEU A 21 11.75 -5.83 11.13
C LEU A 21 10.98 -4.65 11.76
N GLN A 22 11.15 -4.40 13.07
CA GLN A 22 10.53 -3.28 13.76
C GLN A 22 11.02 -1.90 13.26
N LYS A 23 12.28 -1.80 12.81
CA LYS A 23 12.84 -0.58 12.19
C LYS A 23 12.13 -0.21 10.88
N HIS A 24 11.70 -1.20 10.09
CA HIS A 24 10.93 -0.96 8.87
C HIS A 24 9.51 -0.47 9.19
N ILE A 25 8.86 -1.04 10.21
CA ILE A 25 7.53 -0.61 10.67
C ILE A 25 7.58 0.83 11.19
N ASN A 26 8.57 1.16 12.03
CA ASN A 26 8.69 2.50 12.60
C ASN A 26 9.05 3.57 11.56
N ARG A 27 9.84 3.23 10.54
CA ARG A 27 10.09 4.13 9.39
C ARG A 27 8.81 4.41 8.61
N PHE A 28 7.92 3.43 8.49
CA PHE A 28 6.61 3.59 7.85
C PHE A 28 5.66 4.48 8.68
N VAL A 29 5.67 4.33 10.01
CA VAL A 29 4.83 5.10 10.93
C VAL A 29 5.28 6.56 11.09
N ILE A 30 6.58 6.84 11.13
CA ILE A 30 7.11 8.21 11.26
C ILE A 30 6.85 9.04 9.99
N ASN A 31 6.87 8.42 8.80
CA ASN A 31 6.50 9.10 7.55
C ASN A 31 5.00 9.42 7.45
N LYS A 32 4.14 8.78 8.26
CA LYS A 32 2.69 9.05 8.32
C LYS A 32 2.35 10.42 8.94
N GLN A 33 3.24 10.96 9.77
CA GLN A 33 3.01 12.22 10.51
C GLN A 33 3.51 13.47 9.78
N LYS A 34 4.42 13.33 8.81
CA LYS A 34 4.68 14.39 7.84
C LYS A 34 3.60 14.33 6.77
N GLN A 35 2.39 14.79 7.14
CA GLN A 35 1.40 15.26 6.19
C GLN A 35 2.02 16.47 5.48
N GLN A 36 2.91 16.20 4.53
CA GLN A 36 3.26 17.17 3.52
C GLN A 36 1.94 17.52 2.84
N HIS A 37 1.71 18.82 2.65
CA HIS A 37 0.68 19.31 1.76
C HIS A 37 0.99 18.82 0.33
N ILE A 38 0.81 17.53 0.05
CA ILE A 38 0.73 17.01 -1.30
C ILE A 38 -0.52 17.69 -1.84
N ARG A 39 -0.33 18.70 -2.69
CA ARG A 39 -1.44 19.39 -3.34
C ARG A 39 -2.28 18.31 -4.00
N LYS A 40 -3.50 18.11 -3.51
CA LYS A 40 -4.44 17.13 -4.06
C LYS A 40 -4.78 17.61 -5.47
N THR A 41 -4.12 17.06 -6.46
CA THR A 41 -4.38 17.35 -7.86
C THR A 41 -5.55 16.51 -8.32
N ASP A 42 -6.42 17.08 -9.16
CA ASP A 42 -7.50 16.32 -9.80
C ASP A 42 -7.00 15.41 -10.93
N LYS A 43 -5.75 15.58 -11.37
CA LYS A 43 -5.12 14.76 -12.39
C LYS A 43 -4.46 13.53 -11.75
N TRP A 44 -4.68 12.37 -12.37
CA TRP A 44 -3.99 11.12 -12.03
C TRP A 44 -2.70 11.02 -12.84
N SER A 45 -1.57 10.89 -12.16
CA SER A 45 -0.30 10.54 -12.80
C SER A 45 -0.21 9.04 -13.09
N GLN A 46 0.76 8.65 -13.92
CA GLN A 46 0.99 7.24 -14.22
C GLN A 46 1.42 6.45 -12.97
N GLU A 47 2.24 7.06 -12.10
CA GLU A 47 2.67 6.48 -10.84
C GLU A 47 1.49 6.29 -9.88
N GLU A 48 0.58 7.27 -9.82
CA GLU A 48 -0.64 7.18 -9.01
C GLU A 48 -1.57 6.07 -9.51
N ASP A 49 -1.71 5.90 -10.82
CA ASP A 49 -2.46 4.78 -11.40
C ASP A 49 -1.82 3.42 -11.08
N GLN A 50 -0.48 3.31 -11.12
CA GLN A 50 0.21 2.09 -10.73
C GLN A 50 0.00 1.76 -9.25
N LEU A 51 0.10 2.76 -8.38
CA LEU A 51 -0.19 2.58 -6.95
C LEU A 51 -1.65 2.20 -6.72
N MET A 52 -2.57 2.75 -7.51
CA MET A 52 -3.99 2.41 -7.48
C MET A 52 -4.23 0.95 -7.89
N ASP A 53 -3.61 0.47 -8.96
CA ASP A 53 -3.74 -0.91 -9.43
C ASP A 53 -3.21 -1.90 -8.39
N ILE A 54 -2.06 -1.60 -7.77
CA ILE A 54 -1.49 -2.39 -6.68
C ILE A 54 -2.43 -2.38 -5.46
N ALA A 55 -2.96 -1.21 -5.08
CA ALA A 55 -3.86 -1.10 -3.94
C ALA A 55 -5.18 -1.86 -4.17
N ILE A 56 -5.70 -1.88 -5.39
CA ILE A 56 -6.88 -2.69 -5.76
C ILE A 56 -6.57 -4.18 -5.63
N LEU A 57 -5.38 -4.62 -6.02
CA LEU A 57 -4.97 -6.01 -5.88
C LEU A 57 -4.88 -6.45 -4.42
N ILE A 58 -4.37 -5.57 -3.54
CA ILE A 58 -4.16 -5.88 -2.12
C ILE A 58 -5.46 -5.76 -1.31
N TYR A 59 -6.23 -4.69 -1.53
CA TYR A 59 -7.36 -4.30 -0.69
C TYR A 59 -8.73 -4.44 -1.36
N GLY A 60 -8.78 -4.90 -2.62
CA GLY A 60 -10.01 -5.01 -3.39
C GLY A 60 -10.63 -3.64 -3.67
N GLU A 61 -11.88 -3.44 -3.25
CA GLU A 61 -12.62 -2.20 -3.46
C GLU A 61 -12.71 -1.33 -2.20
N ASN A 62 -11.87 -1.59 -1.19
CA ASN A 62 -11.85 -0.83 0.05
C ASN A 62 -11.26 0.57 -0.17
N VAL A 63 -12.12 1.54 -0.49
CA VAL A 63 -11.76 2.94 -0.79
C VAL A 63 -10.93 3.57 0.33
N THR A 64 -11.28 3.29 1.59
CA THR A 64 -10.56 3.85 2.74
C THR A 64 -9.11 3.37 2.76
N ALA A 65 -8.90 2.05 2.63
CA ALA A 65 -7.55 1.47 2.59
C ALA A 65 -6.76 1.95 1.37
N ILE A 66 -7.40 2.00 0.19
CA ILE A 66 -6.76 2.46 -1.05
C ILE A 66 -6.36 3.95 -0.94
N SER A 67 -7.20 4.81 -0.37
CA SER A 67 -6.88 6.23 -0.18
C SER A 67 -5.72 6.46 0.80
N GLN A 68 -5.54 5.56 1.77
CA GLN A 68 -4.39 5.60 2.67
C GLN A 68 -3.11 5.14 1.97
N TYR A 69 -3.23 4.24 1.00
CA TYR A 69 -2.12 3.77 0.16
C TYR A 69 -1.72 4.82 -0.89
N VAL A 70 -2.70 5.42 -1.57
CA VAL A 70 -2.54 6.51 -2.55
C VAL A 70 -2.71 7.86 -1.84
N ALA A 71 -1.79 8.18 -0.93
CA ALA A 71 -1.90 9.31 0.00
C ALA A 71 -2.03 10.70 -0.68
N SER A 72 -1.69 10.80 -1.97
CA SER A 72 -1.87 12.01 -2.79
C SER A 72 -3.32 12.30 -3.20
N LYS A 73 -4.24 11.34 -3.03
CA LYS A 73 -5.63 11.42 -3.47
C LYS A 73 -6.61 11.27 -2.31
N SER A 74 -7.70 12.01 -2.37
CA SER A 74 -8.79 11.87 -1.40
C SER A 74 -9.61 10.60 -1.64
N GLN A 75 -10.33 10.12 -0.63
CA GLN A 75 -11.28 9.01 -0.78
C GLN A 75 -12.28 9.24 -1.91
N ALA A 76 -12.79 10.46 -2.07
CA ALA A 76 -13.71 10.81 -3.14
C ALA A 76 -13.06 10.67 -4.53
N GLN A 77 -11.81 11.12 -4.68
CA GLN A 77 -11.05 10.98 -5.93
C GLN A 77 -10.75 9.50 -6.23
N VAL A 78 -10.36 8.72 -5.21
CA VAL A 78 -10.14 7.27 -5.31
C VAL A 78 -11.41 6.56 -5.75
N TYR A 79 -12.55 6.87 -5.14
CA TYR A 79 -13.85 6.30 -5.51
C TYR A 79 -14.22 6.60 -6.98
N GLN A 80 -14.09 7.86 -7.39
CA GLN A 80 -14.34 8.26 -8.78
C GLN A 80 -13.42 7.52 -9.76
N ARG A 81 -12.14 7.35 -9.41
CA ARG A 81 -11.18 6.62 -10.24
C ARG A 81 -11.52 5.14 -10.35
N LEU A 82 -11.89 4.49 -9.24
CA LEU A 82 -12.33 3.08 -9.25
C LEU A 82 -13.50 2.87 -10.20
N ARG A 83 -14.51 3.74 -10.11
CA ARG A 83 -15.68 3.67 -11.00
C ARG A 83 -15.27 3.81 -12.46
N TYR A 84 -14.46 4.83 -12.79
CA TYR A 84 -13.94 5.04 -14.14
C TYR A 84 -13.19 3.81 -14.68
N LEU A 85 -12.31 3.21 -13.88
CA LEU A 85 -11.52 2.04 -14.27
C LEU A 85 -12.40 0.81 -14.52
N ARG A 86 -13.44 0.60 -13.71
CA ARG A 86 -14.42 -0.49 -13.93
C ARG A 86 -15.15 -0.33 -15.26
N GLU A 87 -15.74 0.84 -15.48
CA GLU A 87 -16.48 1.12 -16.72
C GLU A 87 -15.56 1.00 -17.94
N ARG A 88 -14.32 1.49 -17.84
CA ARG A 88 -13.32 1.37 -18.90
C ARG A 88 -12.93 -0.08 -19.18
N ARG A 89 -12.81 -0.93 -18.16
CA ARG A 89 -12.55 -2.37 -18.34
C ARG A 89 -13.74 -3.07 -19.00
N GLN A 90 -14.95 -2.78 -18.55
CA GLN A 90 -16.17 -3.36 -19.12
C GLN A 90 -16.27 -3.04 -20.62
N ARG A 91 -16.12 -1.76 -20.99
CA ARG A 91 -16.15 -1.34 -22.41
C ARG A 91 -15.09 -2.04 -23.28
N LYS A 92 -13.92 -2.37 -22.72
CA LYS A 92 -12.90 -3.13 -23.46
C LYS A 92 -13.32 -4.58 -23.67
N LEU A 93 -13.87 -5.21 -22.65
CA LEU A 93 -14.39 -6.56 -22.73
C LEU A 93 -15.53 -6.65 -23.75
N ASP A 94 -16.49 -5.72 -23.70
CA ASP A 94 -17.62 -5.66 -24.62
C ASP A 94 -17.17 -5.52 -26.08
N LYS A 95 -16.13 -4.71 -26.34
CA LYS A 95 -15.52 -4.57 -27.68
C LYS A 95 -14.76 -5.79 -28.18
N GLN A 96 -14.26 -6.64 -27.28
CA GLN A 96 -13.52 -7.85 -27.63
C GLN A 96 -14.45 -9.04 -27.90
N LEU A 97 -15.72 -8.93 -27.51
CA LEU A 97 -16.76 -9.94 -27.70
C LEU A 97 -17.66 -9.66 -28.92
N LEU A 98 -17.35 -8.61 -29.69
CA LEU A 98 -17.96 -8.22 -30.97
C LEU A 98 -17.01 -8.53 -32.12
#